data_AF-A0A920ULF4-F1
#
_entry.id   AF-A0A920ULF4-F1
#
_cell.length_a   1.000
_cell.length_b   1.000
_cell.length_c   1.000
_cell.angle_alpha   90.00
_cell.angle_beta   90.00
_cell.angle_gamma   90.00
#
_symmetry.space_group_name_H-M   'P 1'
#
loop_
_entity.id
_entity.type
_entity.pdbx_description
1 polymer ?
#
loop_
_entity_poly.entity_id
_entity_poly.type
_entity_poly.pdbx_seq_one_letter_code
_entity_poly.pdbx_strand_id
1 'polypeptide(L)'
;MTWPKMMFSIHYAKMRRMSITKFHPLIQEWFSKKFGVPTEIQSKGWKAINGYANTLIAAPTGSGKTLAAFLTCIDTLVRLGTEKELPEKTQVVYVSPLKALQTTFRKISLNHSQKWHN
;
A
#
# COMPACT_ATOMS: atom_id res chain seq x y z
N MET A 1 21.67 11.91 28.82
CA MET A 1 21.31 12.70 27.62
C MET A 1 20.05 12.12 26.98
N THR A 2 18.89 12.54 27.45
CA THR A 2 17.58 12.12 26.90
C THR A 2 17.12 13.16 25.89
N TRP A 3 17.20 12.83 24.61
CA TRP A 3 16.53 13.60 23.57
C TRP A 3 15.03 13.69 23.87
N PRO A 4 14.36 14.84 23.64
CA PRO A 4 12.95 14.99 23.99
C PRO A 4 12.10 14.13 23.04
N LYS A 5 11.34 13.18 23.60
CA LYS A 5 10.39 12.28 22.90
C LYS A 5 9.49 13.00 21.87
N MET A 6 9.23 14.29 22.10
CA MET A 6 8.44 15.15 21.23
C MET A 6 9.09 15.39 19.85
N MET A 7 10.40 15.60 19.76
CA MET A 7 11.08 15.80 18.47
C MET A 7 11.07 14.52 17.61
N PHE A 8 11.28 13.37 18.24
CA PHE A 8 11.18 12.07 17.55
C PHE A 8 9.76 11.83 17.03
N SER A 9 8.73 12.05 17.86
CA SER A 9 7.33 11.85 17.47
C SER A 9 6.91 12.71 16.27
N ILE A 10 7.31 13.99 16.23
CA ILE A 10 6.98 14.89 15.11
C ILE A 10 7.69 14.43 13.83
N HIS A 11 8.95 14.02 13.92
CA HIS A 11 9.74 13.59 12.77
C HIS A 11 9.20 12.28 12.18
N TYR A 12 8.80 11.32 13.02
CA TYR A 12 8.16 10.08 12.59
C TYR A 12 6.78 10.29 11.97
N ALA A 13 5.95 11.14 12.56
CA ALA A 13 4.64 11.48 11.98
C ALA A 13 4.77 12.15 10.61
N LYS A 14 5.76 13.03 10.45
CA LYS A 14 6.08 13.67 9.15
C LYS A 14 6.56 12.63 8.13
N MET A 15 7.49 11.74 8.50
CA MET A 15 7.92 10.65 7.61
C MET A 15 6.77 9.72 7.19
N ARG A 16 5.84 9.42 8.10
CA ARG A 16 4.68 8.57 7.79
C ARG A 16 3.70 9.24 6.82
N ARG A 17 3.51 10.55 6.90
CA ARG A 17 2.75 11.31 5.90
C ARG A 17 3.49 11.40 4.56
N MET A 18 4.80 11.63 4.56
CA MET A 18 5.59 11.74 3.32
C MET A 18 5.72 10.43 2.54
N SER A 19 5.46 9.27 3.16
CA SER A 19 5.53 8.00 2.44
C SER A 19 4.34 7.79 1.50
N ILE A 20 3.12 8.17 1.92
CA ILE A 20 1.93 8.01 1.08
C ILE A 20 1.89 9.08 -0.03
N THR A 21 2.52 10.25 0.16
CA THR A 21 2.57 11.30 -0.86
C THR A 21 3.32 10.92 -2.14
N LYS A 22 4.05 9.79 -2.14
CA LYS A 22 4.69 9.24 -3.35
C LYS A 22 3.73 8.44 -4.23
N PHE A 23 2.56 8.07 -3.73
CA PHE A 23 1.54 7.36 -4.49
C PHE A 23 0.78 8.30 -5.44
N HIS A 24 0.04 7.74 -6.39
CA HIS A 24 -0.87 8.47 -7.24
C HIS A 24 -1.92 9.22 -6.39
N PRO A 25 -2.30 10.47 -6.72
CA PRO A 25 -3.22 11.28 -5.90
C PRO A 25 -4.52 10.57 -5.50
N LEU A 26 -5.12 9.80 -6.42
CA LEU A 26 -6.32 8.99 -6.15
C LEU A 26 -6.13 8.01 -4.99
N ILE A 27 -4.96 7.38 -4.91
CA ILE A 27 -4.63 6.42 -3.86
C ILE A 27 -4.38 7.14 -2.54
N GLN A 28 -3.73 8.32 -2.58
CA GLN A 28 -3.51 9.14 -1.39
C GLN A 28 -4.84 9.54 -0.74
N GLU A 29 -5.78 10.06 -1.55
CA GLU A 29 -7.08 10.50 -1.08
C GLU A 29 -7.89 9.33 -0.50
N TRP A 30 -7.96 8.21 -1.24
CA TRP A 30 -8.65 7.01 -0.78
C TRP A 30 -8.06 6.47 0.52
N PHE A 31 -6.73 6.40 0.62
CA PHE A 31 -6.04 5.88 1.80
C PHE A 31 -6.32 6.76 3.01
N SER A 32 -6.21 8.08 2.85
CA SER A 32 -6.48 9.03 3.93
C SER A 32 -7.93 8.93 4.42
N LYS A 33 -8.90 8.82 3.52
CA LYS A 33 -10.32 8.67 3.89
C LYS A 33 -10.61 7.35 4.62
N LYS A 34 -9.96 6.26 4.22
CA LYS A 34 -10.28 4.91 4.72
C LYS A 34 -9.46 4.50 5.95
N PHE A 35 -8.20 4.90 6.03
CA PHE A 35 -7.24 4.43 7.03
C PHE A 35 -6.53 5.56 7.78
N GLY A 36 -6.68 6.82 7.34
CA GLY A 36 -5.99 7.97 7.93
C GLY A 36 -4.50 7.98 7.62
N VAL A 37 -3.66 7.63 8.60
CA VAL A 37 -2.20 7.71 8.50
C VAL A 37 -1.54 6.34 8.35
N PRO A 38 -0.55 6.19 7.45
CA PRO A 38 0.15 4.91 7.23
C PRO A 38 0.80 4.39 8.50
N THR A 39 0.89 3.07 8.71
CA THR A 39 1.70 2.46 9.78
C THR A 39 3.20 2.68 9.57
N GLU A 40 4.01 2.56 10.62
CA GLU A 40 5.47 2.67 10.47
C GLU A 40 6.02 1.60 9.50
N ILE A 41 5.48 0.38 9.59
CA ILE A 41 5.83 -0.73 8.69
C ILE A 41 5.46 -0.40 7.24
N GLN A 42 4.29 0.19 7.00
CA GLN A 42 3.88 0.64 5.67
C GLN A 42 4.83 1.70 5.13
N SER A 43 5.14 2.74 5.91
CA SER A 43 6.03 3.82 5.47
C SER A 43 7.45 3.35 5.16
N LYS A 44 8.01 2.46 6.01
CA LYS A 44 9.32 1.85 5.75
C LYS A 44 9.30 0.95 4.52
N GLY A 45 8.25 0.13 4.38
CA GLY A 45 8.06 -0.75 3.24
C GLY A 45 7.99 0.03 1.93
N TRP A 46 7.16 1.06 1.85
CA TRP A 46 7.04 1.88 0.64
C TRP A 46 8.31 2.64 0.30
N LYS A 47 9.07 3.11 1.30
CA LYS A 47 10.37 3.74 1.05
C LYS A 47 11.34 2.78 0.36
N ALA A 48 11.36 1.51 0.76
CA ALA A 48 12.22 0.50 0.16
C ALA A 48 11.73 0.08 -1.24
N ILE A 49 10.42 -0.19 -1.40
CA ILE A 49 9.85 -0.65 -2.68
C ILE A 49 9.98 0.44 -3.76
N ASN A 50 9.73 1.71 -3.41
CA ASN A 50 9.86 2.83 -4.36
C ASN A 50 11.31 3.09 -4.80
N GLY A 51 12.30 2.49 -4.14
CA GLY A 51 13.69 2.49 -4.58
C GLY A 51 14.01 1.42 -5.63
N TYR A 52 12.99 0.74 -6.19
CA TYR A 52 13.12 -0.41 -7.08
C TYR A 52 13.92 -1.59 -6.49
N ALA A 53 13.99 -1.67 -5.17
CA ALA A 53 14.68 -2.73 -4.47
C ALA A 53 13.74 -3.91 -4.16
N ASN A 54 14.24 -5.13 -4.35
CA ASN A 54 13.59 -6.34 -3.82
C ASN A 54 13.44 -6.19 -2.31
N THR A 55 12.20 -6.15 -1.82
CA THR A 55 11.90 -5.78 -0.44
C THR A 55 11.21 -6.93 0.30
N LEU A 56 11.81 -7.38 1.40
CA LEU A 56 11.19 -8.30 2.36
C LEU A 56 10.65 -7.51 3.56
N ILE A 57 9.34 -7.54 3.78
CA ILE A 57 8.70 -6.90 4.95
C ILE A 57 8.41 -7.97 6.01
N ALA A 58 9.32 -8.13 6.96
CA ALA A 58 9.13 -8.97 8.14
C ALA A 58 8.54 -8.14 9.29
N ALA A 59 7.25 -8.35 9.60
CA ALA A 59 6.55 -7.63 10.67
C ALA A 59 5.43 -8.49 11.29
N PRO A 60 5.03 -8.21 12.54
CA PRO A 60 3.92 -8.92 13.21
C PRO A 60 2.62 -8.95 12.39
N THR A 61 1.72 -9.85 12.75
CA THR A 61 0.33 -9.82 12.26
C THR A 61 -0.35 -8.52 12.68
N GLY A 62 -1.29 -8.02 11.88
CA GLY A 62 -1.96 -6.74 12.16
C GLY A 62 -1.15 -5.46 11.84
N SER A 63 0.16 -5.53 11.57
CA SER A 63 0.98 -4.33 11.29
C SER A 63 0.75 -3.66 9.92
N GLY A 64 -0.16 -4.20 9.11
CA GLY A 64 -0.51 -3.64 7.80
C GLY A 64 0.45 -3.98 6.66
N LYS A 65 1.35 -4.98 6.82
CA LYS A 65 2.31 -5.41 5.79
C LYS A 65 1.67 -5.83 4.46
N THR A 66 0.52 -6.51 4.52
CA THR A 66 -0.23 -6.91 3.34
C THR A 66 -0.69 -5.68 2.56
N LEU A 67 -1.35 -4.74 3.23
CA LEU A 67 -1.77 -3.49 2.60
C LEU A 67 -0.57 -2.71 2.04
N ALA A 68 0.59 -2.74 2.70
CA ALA A 68 1.80 -2.11 2.19
C ALA A 68 2.21 -2.64 0.80
N ALA A 69 2.31 -3.96 0.65
CA ALA A 69 2.65 -4.60 -0.61
C ALA A 69 1.57 -4.40 -1.68
N PHE A 70 0.30 -4.62 -1.33
CA PHE A 70 -0.82 -4.52 -2.27
C PHE A 70 -1.03 -3.10 -2.79
N LEU A 71 -0.93 -2.09 -1.92
CA LEU A 71 -1.13 -0.71 -2.34
C LEU A 71 -0.07 -0.28 -3.36
N THR A 72 1.15 -0.77 -3.22
CA THR A 72 2.23 -0.50 -4.18
C THR A 72 1.93 -1.10 -5.56
N CYS A 73 1.34 -2.31 -5.59
CA CYS A 73 0.92 -2.94 -6.83
C CYS A 73 -0.22 -2.14 -7.51
N ILE A 74 -1.20 -1.68 -6.72
CA ILE A 74 -2.31 -0.86 -7.21
C ILE A 74 -1.80 0.48 -7.73
N ASP A 75 -0.83 1.11 -7.08
CA ASP A 75 -0.19 2.34 -7.55
C ASP A 75 0.38 2.21 -8.95
N THR A 76 1.15 1.14 -9.17
CA THR A 76 1.72 0.85 -10.49
C THR A 76 0.63 0.68 -11.53
N LEU A 77 -0.44 -0.06 -11.23
CA LEU A 77 -1.56 -0.27 -12.15
C LEU A 77 -2.31 1.02 -12.47
N VAL A 78 -2.57 1.86 -11.46
CA VAL A 78 -3.24 3.15 -11.65
C VAL A 78 -2.40 4.05 -12.55
N ARG A 79 -1.09 4.17 -12.29
CA ARG A 79 -0.18 4.96 -13.13
C ARG A 79 -0.10 4.43 -14.56
N LEU A 80 0.00 3.12 -14.73
CA LEU A 80 0.00 2.49 -16.05
C LEU A 80 -1.29 2.78 -16.81
N GLY A 81 -2.44 2.83 -16.15
CA GLY A 81 -3.73 3.11 -16.77
C GLY A 81 -4.05 4.59 -16.99
N THR A 82 -3.41 5.50 -16.26
CA THR A 82 -3.60 6.95 -16.44
C THR A 82 -2.59 7.56 -17.40
N GLU A 83 -1.37 7.05 -17.46
CA GLU A 83 -0.28 7.60 -18.29
C GLU A 83 -0.11 6.86 -19.63
N LYS A 84 -0.57 5.60 -19.73
CA LYS A 84 -0.43 4.73 -20.91
C LYS A 84 -1.68 3.84 -21.06
N GLU A 85 -1.73 3.05 -22.14
CA GLU A 85 -2.65 1.93 -22.20
C GLU A 85 -2.13 0.80 -21.29
N LEU A 86 -3.01 0.33 -20.40
CA LEU A 86 -2.76 -0.87 -19.59
C LEU A 86 -2.64 -2.07 -20.53
N PRO A 87 -1.47 -2.72 -20.61
CA PRO A 87 -1.30 -3.84 -21.52
C PRO A 87 -2.19 -5.01 -21.11
N GLU A 88 -2.80 -5.71 -22.08
CA GLU A 88 -3.60 -6.93 -21.86
C GLU A 88 -2.73 -8.14 -21.48
N LYS A 89 -1.95 -8.00 -20.41
CA LYS A 89 -1.12 -9.04 -19.81
C LYS A 89 -1.08 -8.87 -18.30
N THR A 90 -0.75 -9.95 -17.60
CA THR A 90 -0.56 -9.93 -16.16
C THR A 90 0.57 -8.98 -15.76
N GLN A 91 0.26 -7.98 -14.91
CA GLN A 91 1.24 -7.01 -14.41
C GLN A 91 1.77 -7.36 -13.00
N VAL A 92 0.98 -8.09 -12.21
CA VAL A 92 1.28 -8.36 -10.80
C VAL A 92 0.95 -9.82 -10.49
N VAL A 93 1.90 -10.55 -9.91
CA VAL A 93 1.71 -11.92 -9.44
C VAL A 93 1.81 -11.93 -7.91
N TYR A 94 0.73 -12.33 -7.26
CA TYR A 94 0.70 -12.56 -5.81
C TYR A 94 0.73 -14.06 -5.52
N VAL A 95 1.71 -14.49 -4.73
CA VAL A 95 1.87 -15.89 -4.32
C VAL A 95 1.59 -16.00 -2.82
N SER A 96 0.67 -16.88 -2.45
CA SER A 96 0.35 -17.19 -1.05
C SER A 96 0.51 -18.69 -0.79
N PRO A 97 1.19 -19.10 0.29
CA PRO A 97 1.35 -20.52 0.62
C PRO A 97 0.07 -21.18 1.15
N LEU A 98 -0.99 -20.42 1.47
CA LEU A 98 -2.26 -20.93 2.00
C LEU A 98 -3.47 -20.45 1.20
N LYS A 99 -4.41 -21.37 0.91
CA LYS A 99 -5.70 -21.09 0.24
C LYS A 99 -6.59 -20.12 1.04
N ALA A 100 -6.56 -20.17 2.38
CA ALA A 100 -7.43 -19.35 3.23
C ALA A 100 -7.19 -17.83 3.10
N LEU A 101 -5.97 -17.41 2.76
CA LEU A 101 -5.64 -16.01 2.46
C LEU A 101 -6.18 -15.55 1.10
N GLN A 102 -6.38 -16.47 0.15
CA GLN A 102 -6.98 -16.16 -1.17
C GLN A 102 -8.43 -15.69 -1.03
N THR A 103 -9.18 -16.23 -0.07
CA THR A 103 -10.58 -15.89 0.18
C THR A 103 -10.74 -14.43 0.66
N THR A 104 -9.79 -13.91 1.43
CA THR A 104 -9.75 -12.49 1.84
C THR A 104 -9.59 -11.57 0.62
N PHE A 105 -8.80 -11.97 -0.39
CA PHE A 105 -8.62 -11.18 -1.62
C PHE A 105 -9.81 -11.25 -2.57
N ARG A 106 -10.39 -12.45 -2.77
CA ARG A 106 -11.59 -12.63 -3.61
C ARG A 106 -12.76 -11.78 -3.10
N LYS A 107 -12.94 -11.67 -1.78
CA LYS A 107 -13.99 -10.82 -1.18
C LYS A 107 -13.79 -9.32 -1.43
N ILE A 108 -12.54 -8.85 -1.53
CA ILE A 108 -12.23 -7.44 -1.86
C ILE A 108 -12.50 -7.17 -3.35
N SER A 109 -12.15 -8.11 -4.23
CA SER A 109 -12.38 -7.97 -5.68
C SER A 109 -13.86 -8.08 -6.07
N LEU A 110 -14.64 -8.97 -5.44
CA LEU A 110 -16.05 -9.19 -5.76
C LEU A 110 -16.96 -8.04 -5.30
N ASN A 111 -16.60 -7.30 -4.26
CA ASN A 111 -17.40 -6.17 -3.78
C ASN A 111 -17.36 -4.93 -4.71
N HIS A 112 -16.43 -4.90 -5.66
CA HIS A 112 -16.32 -3.82 -6.67
C HIS A 112 -17.00 -4.17 -8.01
N SER A 113 -17.30 -5.45 -8.29
CA SER A 113 -17.95 -5.87 -9.54
C SER A 113 -19.47 -5.63 -9.58
N GLN A 114 -20.09 -5.42 -8.41
CA GLN A 114 -21.55 -5.26 -8.31
C GLN A 114 -22.04 -3.81 -8.41
N LYS A 115 -21.13 -2.84 -8.59
CA LYS A 115 -21.45 -1.41 -8.73
C LYS A 115 -21.46 -0.89 -10.18
N TRP A 116 -21.15 -1.72 -11.18
CA TRP A 116 -21.11 -1.31 -12.59
C TRP A 116 -22.31 -1.79 -13.43
N HIS A 117 -23.35 -2.33 -12.78
CA HIS A 117 -24.57 -2.80 -13.45
C HIS A 117 -25.86 -2.10 -13.00
N ASN A 118 -25.78 -0.86 -12.49
CA ASN A 118 -26.94 0.04 -12.38
C ASN A 118 -26.55 1.46 -12.77
#